data_AF-A0A2E3XPM9-F1
#
_entry.id   AF-A0A2E3XPM9-F1
#
_cell.length_a   1.000
_cell.length_b   1.000
_cell.length_c   1.000
_cell.angle_alpha   90.00
_cell.angle_beta   90.00
_cell.angle_gamma   90.00
#
_symmetry.space_group_name_H-M   'P 1'
#
loop_
_entity.id
_entity.type
_entity.pdbx_description
1 polymer ?
#
loop_
_entity_poly.entity_id
_entity_poly.type
_entity_poly.pdbx_seq_one_letter_code
_entity_poly.pdbx_strand_id
1 'polypeptide(L)'
;MSSDKRESTEFLKESVTDELEIIDIFRTLHRKKEKLWLWQENKENPNQRSIHLCTIRKVDVLAKLIWLNPLNQSKFHFNLDEQRKDSDFFLYSKAKNMAVRFQARERDSEYMSFSTPKKINALSDDFSQKLNLIEKENEREHIHERQLPRKQAKGKQTIQALLANELQPKAYELYDISAGGLAIKWQDPGYFKKGDQIKILSINGAALKQPIQGEVVSIREMNDEIFKIGVQFIKGES
;
A
#
# COMPACT_ATOMS: atom_id res chain seq x y z
N MET A 1 -18.64 -12.53 -31.26
CA MET A 1 -18.64 -13.09 -29.89
C MET A 1 -17.32 -13.82 -29.71
N SER A 2 -16.32 -13.14 -29.16
CA SER A 2 -14.99 -13.72 -28.92
C SER A 2 -14.98 -14.28 -27.51
N SER A 3 -15.00 -15.60 -27.40
CA SER A 3 -14.84 -16.32 -26.15
C SER A 3 -13.39 -16.23 -25.71
N ASP A 4 -13.10 -15.30 -24.80
CA ASP A 4 -11.85 -15.26 -24.04
C ASP A 4 -11.74 -16.56 -23.22
N LYS A 5 -10.84 -17.44 -23.66
CA LYS A 5 -10.37 -18.57 -22.87
C LYS A 5 -9.57 -18.00 -21.71
N ARG A 6 -10.19 -17.88 -20.54
CA ARG A 6 -9.45 -17.76 -19.28
C ARG A 6 -8.65 -19.05 -19.12
N GLU A 7 -7.32 -18.95 -19.28
CA GLU A 7 -6.40 -20.00 -18.85
C GLU A 7 -6.70 -20.31 -17.38
N SER A 8 -7.14 -21.54 -17.14
CA SER A 8 -7.40 -22.10 -15.83
C SER A 8 -6.13 -22.07 -14.99
N THR A 9 -6.12 -21.22 -13.96
CA THR A 9 -5.06 -21.13 -12.95
C THR A 9 -5.12 -22.33 -12.00
N GLU A 10 -4.69 -23.50 -12.44
CA GLU A 10 -4.23 -24.56 -11.52
C GLU A 10 -2.82 -24.18 -11.05
N PHE A 11 -2.72 -23.27 -10.08
CA PHE A 11 -1.43 -22.91 -9.53
C PHE A 11 -1.48 -23.01 -8.01
N LEU A 12 -0.73 -23.99 -7.51
CA LEU A 12 -0.45 -24.35 -6.11
C LEU A 12 -1.38 -25.43 -5.53
N LYS A 13 -0.75 -26.51 -5.04
CA LYS A 13 -1.34 -27.39 -4.03
C LYS A 13 -1.76 -26.54 -2.83
N GLU A 14 -2.68 -27.02 -1.99
CA GLU A 14 -3.16 -26.31 -0.77
C GLU A 14 -2.02 -25.64 0.03
N SER A 15 -0.84 -26.28 0.02
CA SER A 15 0.40 -25.59 0.35
C SER A 15 1.59 -26.14 -0.41
N VAL A 16 2.62 -25.32 -0.54
CA VAL A 16 3.93 -25.69 -1.07
C VAL A 16 4.94 -25.70 0.06
N THR A 17 5.62 -26.82 0.24
CA THR A 17 6.66 -27.03 1.27
C THR A 17 8.01 -27.43 0.68
N ASP A 18 8.06 -27.73 -0.61
CA ASP A 18 9.32 -28.04 -1.29
C ASP A 18 10.18 -26.78 -1.41
N GLU A 19 11.44 -26.85 -0.96
CA GLU A 19 12.30 -25.67 -0.89
C GLU A 19 12.64 -25.10 -2.27
N LEU A 20 12.87 -25.96 -3.27
CA LEU A 20 13.22 -25.53 -4.62
C LEU A 20 12.01 -24.87 -5.29
N GLU A 21 10.82 -25.45 -5.12
CA GLU A 21 9.57 -24.87 -5.62
C GLU A 21 9.29 -23.49 -4.98
N ILE A 22 9.50 -23.35 -3.67
CA ILE A 22 9.38 -22.06 -2.95
C ILE A 22 10.34 -21.03 -3.54
N ILE A 23 11.60 -21.40 -3.74
CA ILE A 23 12.63 -20.51 -4.31
C ILE A 23 12.24 -20.07 -5.73
N ASP A 24 11.75 -20.98 -6.55
CA ASP A 24 11.34 -20.67 -7.93
C ASP A 24 10.10 -19.78 -8.00
N ILE A 25 9.17 -19.91 -7.04
CA ILE A 25 8.05 -18.98 -6.86
C ILE A 25 8.59 -17.57 -6.59
N PHE A 26 9.46 -17.38 -5.60
CA PHE A 26 10.01 -16.06 -5.27
C PHE A 26 10.86 -15.48 -6.40
N ARG A 27 11.63 -16.30 -7.12
CA ARG A 27 12.37 -15.86 -8.32
C ARG A 27 11.42 -15.40 -9.43
N THR A 28 10.29 -16.09 -9.61
CA THR A 28 9.27 -15.71 -10.59
C THR A 28 8.64 -14.38 -10.23
N LEU A 29 8.24 -14.19 -8.97
CA LEU A 29 7.73 -12.92 -8.46
C LEU A 29 8.74 -11.77 -8.66
N HIS A 30 10.02 -12.02 -8.33
CA HIS A 30 11.11 -11.06 -8.54
C HIS A 30 11.27 -10.67 -10.02
N ARG A 31 11.34 -11.67 -10.91
CA ARG A 31 11.51 -11.46 -12.36
C ARG A 31 10.35 -10.66 -12.96
N LYS A 32 9.13 -10.94 -12.52
CA LYS A 32 7.92 -10.22 -12.96
C LYS A 32 7.76 -8.84 -12.31
N LYS A 33 8.60 -8.49 -11.34
CA LYS A 33 8.45 -7.29 -10.49
C LYS A 33 7.02 -7.18 -9.94
N GLU A 34 6.50 -8.32 -9.51
CA GLU A 34 5.14 -8.41 -9.01
C GLU A 34 5.00 -7.59 -7.73
N LYS A 35 3.91 -6.82 -7.64
CA LYS A 35 3.54 -6.07 -6.45
C LYS A 35 2.92 -7.03 -5.45
N LEU A 36 3.41 -6.96 -4.22
CA LEU A 36 3.03 -7.85 -3.13
C LEU A 36 2.47 -7.01 -2.00
N TRP A 37 1.39 -7.50 -1.39
CA TRP A 37 0.85 -6.92 -0.18
C TRP A 37 1.68 -7.38 0.99
N LEU A 38 2.21 -6.43 1.75
CA LEU A 38 2.99 -6.68 2.95
C LEU A 38 2.29 -6.01 4.12
N TRP A 39 1.95 -6.75 5.17
CA TRP A 39 1.38 -6.14 6.36
C TRP A 39 1.92 -6.73 7.65
N GLN A 40 1.78 -5.93 8.70
CA GLN A 40 2.04 -6.29 10.08
C GLN A 40 0.77 -6.06 10.89
N GLU A 41 0.38 -7.04 11.69
CA GLU A 41 -0.70 -6.89 12.65
C GLU A 41 -0.24 -6.08 13.85
N ASN A 42 -1.06 -5.13 14.28
CA ASN A 42 -0.85 -4.47 15.56
C ASN A 42 -1.37 -5.37 16.68
N LYS A 43 -0.47 -5.93 17.50
CA LYS A 43 -0.84 -6.81 18.62
C LYS A 43 -1.72 -6.11 19.67
N GLU A 44 -1.60 -4.79 19.81
CA GLU A 44 -2.36 -4.00 20.79
C GLU A 44 -3.73 -3.59 20.25
N ASN A 45 -3.84 -3.44 18.93
CA ASN A 45 -5.11 -3.16 18.26
C ASN A 45 -5.21 -3.97 16.96
N PRO A 46 -5.73 -5.21 17.01
CA PRO A 46 -5.80 -6.10 15.84
C PRO A 46 -6.57 -5.52 14.64
N ASN A 47 -7.46 -4.55 14.89
CA ASN A 47 -8.22 -3.84 13.86
C ASN A 47 -7.39 -2.77 13.13
N GLN A 48 -6.18 -2.48 13.60
CA GLN A 48 -5.22 -1.61 12.92
C GLN A 48 -4.09 -2.45 12.34
N ARG A 49 -3.89 -2.33 11.03
CA ARG A 49 -2.80 -3.00 10.31
C ARG A 49 -1.94 -1.94 9.64
N SER A 50 -0.63 -2.13 9.70
CA SER A 50 0.31 -1.37 8.88
C SER A 50 0.47 -2.14 7.57
N ILE A 51 0.07 -1.55 6.46
CA ILE A 51 -0.04 -2.23 5.17
C ILE A 51 0.76 -1.44 4.15
N HIS A 52 1.64 -2.13 3.44
CA HIS A 52 2.42 -1.59 2.33
C HIS A 52 2.27 -2.47 1.10
N LEU A 53 2.54 -1.86 -0.06
CA LEU A 53 2.91 -2.63 -1.24
C LEU A 53 4.44 -2.68 -1.38
N CYS A 54 4.96 -3.84 -1.77
CA CYS A 54 6.37 -4.06 -1.97
C CYS A 54 6.66 -4.89 -3.22
N THR A 55 7.93 -5.02 -3.58
CA THR A 55 8.43 -5.96 -4.58
C THR A 55 9.60 -6.74 -4.01
N ILE A 56 9.88 -7.90 -4.58
CA ILE A 56 11.13 -8.60 -4.27
C ILE A 56 12.27 -7.87 -4.97
N ARG A 57 13.30 -7.51 -4.22
CA ARG A 57 14.55 -6.93 -4.71
C ARG A 57 15.54 -8.01 -5.16
N LYS A 58 15.70 -9.05 -4.35
CA LYS A 58 16.71 -10.11 -4.54
C LYS A 58 16.23 -11.41 -3.89
N VAL A 59 16.55 -12.54 -4.54
CA VAL A 59 16.43 -13.88 -3.96
C VAL A 59 17.84 -14.50 -3.95
N ASP A 60 18.40 -14.70 -2.77
CA ASP A 60 19.70 -15.34 -2.55
C ASP A 60 19.49 -16.80 -2.15
N VAL A 61 19.78 -17.71 -3.08
CA VAL A 61 19.52 -19.14 -2.91
C VAL A 61 20.52 -19.78 -1.95
N LEU A 62 21.79 -19.38 -2.00
CA LEU A 62 22.82 -19.96 -1.14
C LEU A 62 22.63 -19.50 0.31
N ALA A 63 22.34 -18.21 0.50
CA ALA A 63 22.06 -17.67 1.83
C ALA A 63 20.64 -17.98 2.34
N LYS A 64 19.76 -18.52 1.47
CA LYS A 64 18.33 -18.72 1.72
C LYS A 64 17.64 -17.43 2.19
N LEU A 65 17.92 -16.31 1.52
CA LEU A 65 17.42 -14.99 1.89
C LEU A 65 16.61 -14.34 0.77
N ILE A 66 15.48 -13.75 1.13
CA ILE A 66 14.62 -12.97 0.24
C ILE A 66 14.61 -11.53 0.73
N TRP A 67 14.86 -10.60 -0.18
CA TRP A 67 14.90 -9.17 0.08
C TRP A 67 13.71 -8.50 -0.58
N LEU A 68 13.01 -7.66 0.17
CA LEU A 68 11.88 -6.85 -0.24
C LEU A 68 12.27 -5.38 -0.28
N ASN A 69 11.76 -4.65 -1.27
CA ASN A 69 11.81 -3.20 -1.34
C ASN A 69 10.40 -2.61 -1.36
N PRO A 70 10.19 -1.44 -0.74
CA PRO A 70 8.98 -0.66 -0.90
C PRO A 70 8.78 -0.19 -2.35
N LEU A 71 7.55 0.13 -2.74
CA LEU A 71 7.26 0.66 -4.08
C LEU A 71 7.70 2.13 -4.23
N ASN A 72 8.17 2.51 -5.43
CA ASN A 72 8.40 3.91 -5.85
C ASN A 72 9.19 4.78 -4.87
N GLN A 73 10.24 4.25 -4.23
CA GLN A 73 11.04 4.99 -3.25
C GLN A 73 10.21 5.47 -2.03
N SER A 74 9.06 4.82 -1.77
CA SER A 74 8.43 4.95 -0.46
C SER A 74 9.33 4.31 0.60
N LYS A 75 9.01 4.57 1.86
CA LYS A 75 9.63 3.91 3.00
C LYS A 75 8.62 3.01 3.66
N PHE A 76 9.08 1.89 4.21
CA PHE A 76 8.28 1.08 5.11
C PHE A 76 8.05 1.82 6.42
N HIS A 77 6.78 1.96 6.80
CA HIS A 77 6.32 2.56 8.05
C HIS A 77 5.56 1.50 8.85
N PHE A 78 6.32 0.52 9.34
CA PHE A 78 5.81 -0.46 10.29
C PHE A 78 5.93 0.08 11.71
N ASN A 79 5.10 -0.38 12.64
CA ASN A 79 5.23 0.00 14.04
C ASN A 79 6.54 -0.60 14.58
N LEU A 80 7.57 0.24 14.61
CA LEU A 80 8.90 -0.04 15.14
C LEU A 80 8.87 0.09 16.66
N ASP A 81 8.18 -0.82 17.34
CA ASP A 81 8.55 -1.05 18.73
C ASP A 81 9.92 -1.74 18.67
N GLU A 82 11.01 -0.97 18.78
CA GLU A 82 12.40 -1.39 18.53
C GLU A 82 12.79 -2.63 19.36
N GLN A 83 12.05 -2.92 20.42
CA GLN A 83 12.26 -4.06 21.30
C GLN A 83 11.58 -5.36 20.83
N ARG A 84 10.68 -5.34 19.83
CA ARG A 84 9.95 -6.55 19.38
C ARG A 84 10.53 -7.12 18.08
N LYS A 85 11.66 -7.82 18.19
CA LYS A 85 12.26 -8.62 17.10
C LYS A 85 11.32 -9.73 16.58
N ASP A 86 10.32 -10.14 17.37
CA ASP A 86 9.38 -11.23 17.04
C ASP A 86 8.08 -10.75 16.40
N SER A 87 8.16 -9.72 15.56
CA SER A 87 7.01 -9.25 14.81
C SER A 87 6.78 -10.13 13.58
N ASP A 88 5.59 -10.71 13.50
CA ASP A 88 5.16 -11.44 12.32
C ASP A 88 4.73 -10.48 11.21
N PHE A 89 5.20 -10.76 10.01
CA PHE A 89 4.81 -10.12 8.78
C PHE A 89 4.10 -11.13 7.89
N PHE A 90 3.22 -10.61 7.07
CA PHE A 90 2.48 -11.39 6.10
C PHE A 90 2.70 -10.79 4.72
N LEU A 91 3.07 -11.65 3.78
CA LEU A 91 3.27 -11.32 2.38
C LEU A 91 2.20 -12.05 1.56
N TYR A 92 1.48 -11.31 0.72
CA TYR A 92 0.43 -11.86 -0.13
C TYR A 92 0.64 -11.45 -1.58
N SER A 93 0.53 -12.44 -2.46
CA SER A 93 0.44 -12.24 -3.90
C SER A 93 -1.00 -12.50 -4.33
N LYS A 94 -1.67 -11.45 -4.83
CA LYS A 94 -3.02 -11.55 -5.38
C LYS A 94 -3.03 -12.36 -6.68
N ALA A 95 -2.02 -12.20 -7.53
CA ALA A 95 -1.96 -12.87 -8.83
C ALA A 95 -1.64 -14.37 -8.72
N LYS A 96 -0.89 -14.78 -7.69
CA LYS A 96 -0.61 -16.20 -7.40
C LYS A 96 -1.52 -16.79 -6.34
N ASN A 97 -2.45 -16.00 -5.82
CA ASN A 97 -3.37 -16.39 -4.77
C ASN A 97 -2.67 -17.11 -3.60
N MET A 98 -1.59 -16.51 -3.09
CA MET A 98 -0.75 -17.15 -2.07
C MET A 98 -0.32 -16.19 -0.98
N ALA A 99 -0.17 -16.73 0.23
CA ALA A 99 0.30 -15.97 1.38
C ALA A 99 1.39 -16.69 2.17
N VAL A 100 2.28 -15.89 2.73
CA VAL A 100 3.41 -16.33 3.55
C VAL A 100 3.45 -15.50 4.82
N ARG A 101 3.53 -16.19 5.96
CA ARG A 101 3.90 -15.58 7.24
C ARG A 101 5.39 -15.73 7.45
N PHE A 102 6.06 -14.66 7.86
CA PHE A 102 7.50 -14.67 8.10
C PHE A 102 7.90 -13.69 9.21
N GLN A 103 9.12 -13.85 9.71
CA GLN A 103 9.76 -12.89 10.59
C GLN A 103 10.90 -12.20 9.83
N ALA A 104 11.00 -10.89 9.96
CA ALA A 104 12.07 -10.14 9.32
C ALA A 104 13.41 -10.48 9.99
N ARG A 105 14.41 -10.80 9.18
CA ARG A 105 15.80 -10.99 9.63
C ARG A 105 16.52 -9.65 9.73
N GLU A 106 16.38 -8.83 8.69
CA GLU A 106 16.84 -7.45 8.67
C GLU A 106 15.69 -6.55 8.24
N ARG A 107 15.66 -5.35 8.80
CA ARG A 107 14.60 -4.38 8.53
C ARG A 107 15.18 -2.98 8.59
N ASP A 108 14.96 -2.25 7.51
CA ASP A 108 15.17 -0.82 7.39
C ASP A 108 13.88 -0.19 6.82
N SER A 109 13.81 1.14 6.85
CA SER A 109 12.80 1.89 6.11
C SER A 109 12.87 1.65 4.59
N GLU A 110 14.05 1.33 4.04
CA GLU A 110 14.25 1.17 2.60
C GLU A 110 14.22 -0.29 2.12
N TYR A 111 14.33 -1.26 3.02
CA TYR A 111 14.30 -2.67 2.67
C TYR A 111 13.92 -3.56 3.84
N MET A 112 13.50 -4.78 3.55
CA MET A 112 13.29 -5.83 4.54
C MET A 112 13.83 -7.14 3.99
N SER A 113 14.43 -7.99 4.82
CA SER A 113 14.84 -9.33 4.42
C SER A 113 14.28 -10.40 5.34
N PHE A 114 14.08 -11.59 4.81
CA PHE A 114 13.66 -12.76 5.58
C PHE A 114 14.23 -14.03 4.98
N SER A 115 14.33 -15.07 5.80
CA SER A 115 14.76 -16.38 5.35
C SER A 115 13.69 -17.03 4.46
N THR A 116 14.11 -17.82 3.47
CA THR A 116 13.19 -18.62 2.64
C THR A 116 12.19 -19.35 3.55
N PRO A 117 10.87 -19.16 3.35
CA PRO A 117 9.86 -19.73 4.22
C PRO A 117 9.82 -21.25 4.05
N LYS A 118 9.44 -21.97 5.11
CA LYS A 118 9.26 -23.44 5.06
C LYS A 118 7.96 -23.85 4.36
N LYS A 119 7.02 -22.91 4.22
CA LYS A 119 5.68 -23.16 3.69
C LYS A 119 5.13 -21.91 3.03
N ILE A 120 4.58 -22.06 1.83
CA ILE A 120 3.69 -21.09 1.19
C ILE A 120 2.28 -21.69 1.21
N ASN A 121 1.30 -20.91 1.66
CA ASN A 121 -0.10 -21.35 1.64
C ASN A 121 -0.76 -20.82 0.37
N ALA A 122 -1.39 -21.71 -0.39
CA ALA A 122 -2.35 -21.30 -1.41
C ALA A 122 -3.62 -20.84 -0.70
N LEU A 123 -4.20 -19.74 -1.16
CA LEU A 123 -5.47 -19.24 -0.64
C LEU A 123 -6.57 -19.69 -1.59
N SER A 124 -7.75 -19.99 -1.04
CA SER A 124 -8.92 -20.23 -1.88
C SER A 124 -9.41 -18.92 -2.49
N ASP A 125 -10.02 -18.99 -3.67
CA ASP A 125 -10.59 -17.81 -4.33
C ASP A 125 -11.61 -17.10 -3.42
N ASP A 126 -12.43 -17.86 -2.70
CA ASP A 126 -13.40 -17.34 -1.72
C ASP A 126 -12.73 -16.54 -0.59
N PHE A 127 -11.62 -17.05 -0.06
CA PHE A 127 -10.89 -16.36 0.99
C PHE A 127 -10.26 -15.07 0.46
N SER A 128 -9.66 -15.13 -0.73
CA SER A 128 -8.98 -13.99 -1.33
C SER A 128 -9.93 -12.88 -1.78
N GLN A 129 -11.18 -13.21 -2.13
CA GLN A 129 -12.23 -12.22 -2.35
C GLN A 129 -12.68 -11.54 -1.04
N LYS A 130 -12.63 -12.27 0.08
CA LYS A 130 -12.99 -11.76 1.42
C LYS A 130 -11.84 -11.04 2.13
N LEU A 131 -10.61 -11.20 1.66
CA LEU A 131 -9.42 -10.57 2.24
C LEU A 131 -9.46 -9.05 1.98
N ASN A 132 -10.15 -8.33 2.85
CA ASN A 132 -10.19 -6.88 2.86
C ASN A 132 -9.01 -6.35 3.69
N LEU A 133 -7.90 -6.04 3.02
CA LEU A 133 -6.75 -5.41 3.67
C LEU A 133 -7.01 -3.91 3.89
N ILE A 134 -7.64 -3.25 2.92
CA ILE A 134 -7.96 -1.83 2.96
C ILE A 134 -9.43 -1.63 2.58
N GLU A 135 -10.06 -0.60 3.17
CA GLU A 135 -11.42 -0.19 2.84
C GLU A 135 -11.50 0.17 1.34
N LYS A 136 -12.44 -0.44 0.63
CA LYS A 136 -12.69 -0.11 -0.78
C LYS A 136 -13.41 1.24 -0.87
N GLU A 137 -13.02 2.08 -1.82
CA GLU A 137 -13.70 3.35 -2.07
C GLU A 137 -15.12 3.08 -2.57
N ASN A 138 -16.10 3.45 -1.76
CA ASN A 138 -17.51 3.43 -2.14
C ASN A 138 -18.08 4.85 -2.12
N GLU A 139 -17.87 5.57 -3.21
CA GLU A 139 -18.21 6.99 -3.25
C GLU A 139 -19.73 7.24 -3.04
N ARG A 140 -20.57 6.32 -3.52
CA ARG A 140 -22.05 6.43 -3.49
C ARG A 140 -22.61 6.34 -2.07
N GLU A 141 -22.04 5.46 -1.25
CA GLU A 141 -22.48 5.30 0.13
C GLU A 141 -22.10 6.52 0.96
N HIS A 142 -20.98 7.18 0.70
CA HIS A 142 -20.52 8.34 1.49
C HIS A 142 -20.94 9.71 0.91
N ILE A 143 -21.95 9.77 0.03
CA ILE A 143 -22.45 11.06 -0.50
C ILE A 143 -23.17 11.84 0.61
N HIS A 144 -23.96 11.16 1.44
CA HIS A 144 -24.83 11.79 2.44
C HIS A 144 -24.06 12.36 3.65
N GLU A 145 -22.86 11.88 3.91
CA GLU A 145 -21.98 12.40 4.98
C GLU A 145 -21.31 13.74 4.59
N ARG A 146 -21.50 14.21 3.35
CA ARG A 146 -20.85 15.41 2.84
C ARG A 146 -21.60 16.66 3.27
N GLN A 147 -20.92 17.54 4.00
CA GLN A 147 -21.44 18.88 4.31
C GLN A 147 -21.30 19.88 3.14
N LEU A 148 -20.39 19.61 2.18
CA LEU A 148 -20.07 20.54 1.09
C LEU A 148 -19.89 19.82 -0.26
N PRO A 149 -20.28 20.46 -1.38
CA PRO A 149 -20.11 19.92 -2.72
C PRO A 149 -18.64 19.83 -3.13
N ARG A 150 -18.25 18.74 -3.79
CA ARG A 150 -16.90 18.50 -4.32
C ARG A 150 -16.87 18.68 -5.84
N LYS A 151 -15.77 19.21 -6.37
CA LYS A 151 -15.48 19.18 -7.81
C LYS A 151 -14.39 18.12 -8.04
N GLN A 152 -14.73 17.07 -8.79
CA GLN A 152 -13.70 16.17 -9.31
C GLN A 152 -12.78 16.96 -10.23
N ALA A 153 -11.48 16.66 -10.17
CA ALA A 153 -10.50 17.28 -11.05
C ALA A 153 -10.87 17.02 -12.52
N LYS A 154 -10.99 18.08 -13.32
CA LYS A 154 -11.16 17.93 -14.77
C LYS A 154 -9.80 17.62 -15.40
N GLY A 155 -9.58 16.37 -15.77
CA GLY A 155 -8.33 15.90 -16.36
C GLY A 155 -7.23 15.60 -15.33
N LYS A 156 -6.00 15.37 -15.80
CA LYS A 156 -4.86 15.00 -14.95
C LYS A 156 -4.33 16.25 -14.23
N GLN A 157 -4.87 16.52 -13.05
CA GLN A 157 -4.42 17.61 -12.20
C GLN A 157 -3.40 17.09 -11.19
N THR A 158 -2.45 17.93 -10.80
CA THR A 158 -1.42 17.58 -9.82
C THR A 158 -1.34 18.61 -8.71
N ILE A 159 -0.93 18.16 -7.53
CA ILE A 159 -0.54 19.05 -6.44
C ILE A 159 0.92 18.81 -6.10
N GLN A 160 1.62 19.84 -5.62
CA GLN A 160 2.84 19.63 -4.86
C GLN A 160 2.53 19.80 -3.38
N ALA A 161 2.92 18.81 -2.58
CA ALA A 161 2.72 18.82 -1.15
C ALA A 161 3.95 18.35 -0.41
N LEU A 162 4.08 18.83 0.83
CA LEU A 162 5.14 18.47 1.77
C LEU A 162 4.49 17.81 2.99
N LEU A 163 4.84 16.55 3.27
CA LEU A 163 4.47 15.91 4.53
C LEU A 163 5.37 16.44 5.65
N ALA A 164 4.84 16.54 6.87
CA ALA A 164 5.58 17.08 8.02
C ALA A 164 6.93 16.37 8.29
N ASN A 165 7.02 15.08 7.96
CA ASN A 165 8.20 14.25 8.19
C ASN A 165 9.14 14.18 6.97
N GLU A 166 8.90 14.98 5.93
CA GLU A 166 9.73 15.01 4.72
C GLU A 166 10.47 16.34 4.55
N LEU A 167 11.66 16.27 3.93
CA LEU A 167 12.50 17.45 3.67
C LEU A 167 12.18 18.13 2.34
N GLN A 168 11.56 17.41 1.40
CA GLN A 168 11.36 17.87 0.03
C GLN A 168 9.91 17.66 -0.41
N PRO A 169 9.29 18.63 -1.10
CA PRO A 169 7.94 18.46 -1.62
C PRO A 169 7.89 17.38 -2.71
N LYS A 170 6.76 16.69 -2.78
CA LYS A 170 6.47 15.70 -3.83
C LYS A 170 5.22 16.07 -4.60
N ALA A 171 5.18 15.61 -5.85
CA ALA A 171 4.03 15.79 -6.72
C ALA A 171 3.09 14.59 -6.60
N TYR A 172 1.80 14.87 -6.43
CA TYR A 172 0.73 13.88 -6.34
C TYR A 172 -0.35 14.17 -7.38
N GLU A 173 -1.00 13.12 -7.89
CA GLU A 173 -2.17 13.29 -8.77
C GLU A 173 -3.40 13.63 -7.92
N LEU A 174 -4.07 14.73 -8.25
CA LEU A 174 -5.29 15.18 -7.59
C LEU A 174 -6.48 14.36 -8.11
N TYR A 175 -7.27 13.81 -7.20
CA TYR A 175 -8.50 13.11 -7.51
C TYR A 175 -9.72 14.05 -7.44
N ASP A 176 -9.97 14.63 -6.26
CA ASP A 176 -11.07 15.57 -6.03
C ASP A 176 -10.64 16.71 -5.10
N ILE A 177 -11.34 17.84 -5.18
CA ILE A 177 -11.14 18.99 -4.29
C ILE A 177 -12.46 19.68 -3.96
N SER A 178 -12.52 20.23 -2.76
CA SER A 178 -13.62 21.04 -2.23
C SER A 178 -13.10 22.12 -1.31
N ALA A 179 -13.99 22.96 -0.78
CA ALA A 179 -13.60 23.98 0.20
C ALA A 179 -13.10 23.39 1.54
N GLY A 180 -13.47 22.15 1.87
CA GLY A 180 -13.11 21.52 3.15
C GLY A 180 -11.97 20.50 3.07
N GLY A 181 -11.47 20.19 1.88
CA GLY A 181 -10.46 19.14 1.71
C GLY A 181 -10.27 18.73 0.26
N LEU A 182 -9.30 17.83 0.05
CA LEU A 182 -8.99 17.23 -1.24
C LEU A 182 -8.72 15.73 -1.10
N ALA A 183 -8.62 15.05 -2.23
CA ALA A 183 -8.13 13.68 -2.28
C ALA A 183 -7.04 13.54 -3.33
N ILE A 184 -5.98 12.80 -3.02
CA ILE A 184 -4.91 12.46 -3.96
C ILE A 184 -4.90 10.96 -4.27
N LYS A 185 -4.31 10.60 -5.41
CA LYS A 185 -4.01 9.21 -5.75
C LYS A 185 -2.58 8.86 -5.38
N TRP A 186 -2.41 7.67 -4.82
CA TRP A 186 -1.09 7.13 -4.52
C TRP A 186 -1.04 5.61 -4.70
N GLN A 187 0.15 5.04 -4.86
CA GLN A 187 0.32 3.61 -5.16
C GLN A 187 0.63 2.74 -3.95
N ASP A 188 1.13 3.31 -2.84
CA ASP A 188 1.47 2.54 -1.64
C ASP A 188 0.65 3.07 -0.44
N PRO A 189 -0.30 2.29 0.09
CA PRO A 189 -1.19 2.78 1.14
C PRO A 189 -0.45 3.08 2.45
N GLY A 190 0.67 2.40 2.71
CA GLY A 190 1.45 2.61 3.94
C GLY A 190 2.36 3.83 3.91
N TYR A 191 2.42 4.53 2.78
CA TYR A 191 3.16 5.79 2.71
C TYR A 191 2.47 6.91 3.51
N PHE A 192 1.16 6.82 3.69
CA PHE A 192 0.39 7.74 4.52
C PHE A 192 -0.17 7.02 5.75
N LYS A 193 -0.34 7.75 6.85
CA LYS A 193 -1.08 7.34 8.03
C LYS A 193 -2.20 8.34 8.30
N LYS A 194 -3.34 7.85 8.80
CA LYS A 194 -4.39 8.74 9.31
C LYS A 194 -3.80 9.61 10.43
N GLY A 195 -4.04 10.92 10.35
CA GLY A 195 -3.43 11.92 11.24
C GLY A 195 -2.19 12.61 10.67
N ASP A 196 -1.62 12.12 9.55
CA ASP A 196 -0.46 12.75 8.95
C ASP A 196 -0.77 14.17 8.48
N GLN A 197 0.11 15.10 8.82
CA GLN A 197 0.03 16.49 8.44
C GLN A 197 0.67 16.72 7.07
N ILE A 198 -0.07 17.37 6.18
CA ILE A 198 0.33 17.65 4.81
C ILE A 198 0.15 19.14 4.49
N LYS A 199 1.15 19.73 3.86
CA LYS A 199 1.15 21.13 3.44
C LYS A 199 1.16 21.22 1.92
N ILE A 200 0.08 21.73 1.34
CA ILE A 200 -0.09 21.88 -0.10
C ILE A 200 0.52 23.22 -0.54
N LEU A 201 1.45 23.16 -1.49
CA LEU A 201 2.25 24.31 -1.92
C LEU A 201 1.81 24.85 -3.28
N SER A 202 1.42 23.98 -4.19
CA SER A 202 1.00 24.35 -5.55
C SER A 202 -0.06 23.41 -6.08
N ILE A 203 -0.86 23.91 -7.03
CA ILE A 203 -1.86 23.14 -7.77
C ILE A 203 -1.62 23.38 -9.26
N ASN A 204 -1.47 22.31 -10.04
CA ASN A 204 -1.15 22.35 -11.48
C ASN A 204 0.08 23.21 -11.80
N GLY A 205 1.09 23.18 -10.92
CA GLY A 205 2.32 23.98 -11.04
C GLY A 205 2.18 25.45 -10.65
N ALA A 206 0.97 25.96 -10.40
CA ALA A 206 0.76 27.31 -9.90
C ALA A 206 0.94 27.34 -8.37
N ALA A 207 1.94 28.09 -7.90
CA ALA A 207 2.19 28.26 -6.47
C ALA A 207 1.01 28.98 -5.78
N LEU A 208 0.63 28.49 -4.60
CA LEU A 208 -0.39 29.11 -3.78
C LEU A 208 0.21 30.33 -3.06
N LYS A 209 -0.56 31.42 -2.96
CA LYS A 209 -0.14 32.62 -2.20
C LYS A 209 0.19 32.28 -0.74
N GLN A 210 -0.60 31.38 -0.17
CA GLN A 210 -0.37 30.79 1.14
C GLN A 210 -0.55 29.28 1.04
N PRO A 211 0.38 28.48 1.58
CA PRO A 211 0.21 27.04 1.63
C PRO A 211 -1.02 26.62 2.43
N ILE A 212 -1.74 25.60 1.94
CA ILE A 212 -2.90 25.04 2.64
C ILE A 212 -2.41 23.90 3.53
N GLN A 213 -2.78 23.93 4.81
CA GLN A 213 -2.53 22.81 5.72
C GLN A 213 -3.70 21.83 5.70
N GLY A 214 -3.41 20.55 5.83
CA GLY A 214 -4.41 19.52 5.96
C GLY A 214 -3.91 18.29 6.70
N GLU A 215 -4.84 17.42 7.02
CA GLU A 215 -4.61 16.16 7.72
C GLU A 215 -5.18 14.99 6.91
N VAL A 216 -4.44 13.89 6.85
CA VAL A 216 -4.92 12.65 6.23
C VAL A 216 -6.01 12.03 7.09
N VAL A 217 -7.23 11.94 6.56
CA VAL A 217 -8.40 11.38 7.28
C VAL A 217 -8.82 10.01 6.76
N SER A 218 -8.49 9.67 5.50
CA SER A 218 -8.85 8.39 4.90
C SER A 218 -7.82 7.88 3.90
N ILE A 219 -7.73 6.56 3.78
CA ILE A 219 -6.92 5.82 2.81
C ILE A 219 -7.81 4.69 2.31
N ARG A 220 -8.16 4.70 1.03
CA ARG A 220 -9.12 3.76 0.45
C ARG A 220 -8.64 3.21 -0.88
N GLU A 221 -8.91 1.94 -1.16
CA GLU A 221 -8.57 1.29 -2.43
C GLU A 221 -9.60 1.67 -3.50
N MET A 222 -9.16 2.23 -4.63
CA MET A 222 -10.06 2.55 -5.74
C MET A 222 -10.14 1.39 -6.74
N ASN A 223 -9.03 1.11 -7.40
CA ASN A 223 -8.90 0.14 -8.47
C ASN A 223 -7.41 -0.13 -8.73
N ASP A 224 -7.08 -1.39 -9.04
CA ASP A 224 -5.73 -1.81 -9.47
C ASP A 224 -4.58 -1.23 -8.65
N GLU A 225 -4.66 -1.35 -7.31
CA GLU A 225 -3.58 -0.95 -6.39
C GLU A 225 -3.27 0.57 -6.45
N ILE A 226 -4.28 1.36 -6.82
CA ILE A 226 -4.31 2.81 -6.65
C ILE A 226 -5.21 3.13 -5.46
N PHE A 227 -4.68 3.96 -4.56
CA PHE A 227 -5.32 4.36 -3.33
C PHE A 227 -5.70 5.84 -3.38
N LYS A 228 -6.91 6.13 -2.92
CA LYS A 228 -7.39 7.47 -2.64
C LYS A 228 -7.03 7.85 -1.23
N ILE A 229 -6.25 8.91 -1.09
CA ILE A 229 -5.84 9.49 0.19
C ILE A 229 -6.66 10.75 0.39
N GLY A 230 -7.60 10.71 1.34
CA GLY A 230 -8.44 11.85 1.69
C GLY A 230 -7.74 12.76 2.70
N VAL A 231 -7.68 14.04 2.37
CA VAL A 231 -7.07 15.09 3.18
C VAL A 231 -8.13 16.13 3.55
N GLN A 232 -8.30 16.40 4.83
CA GLN A 232 -9.15 17.47 5.34
C GLN A 232 -8.32 18.73 5.56
N PHE A 233 -8.80 19.89 5.10
CA PHE A 233 -8.10 21.15 5.35
C PHE A 233 -8.26 21.57 6.80
N ILE A 234 -7.14 21.97 7.41
CA ILE A 234 -7.14 22.58 8.74
C ILE A 234 -7.39 24.07 8.53
N LYS A 235 -8.51 24.56 9.06
CA LYS A 235 -8.76 26.01 9.09
C LYS A 235 -7.72 26.60 10.04
N GLY A 236 -6.79 27.38 9.51
CA GLY A 236 -5.98 28.26 10.35
C GLY A 236 -6.92 29.24 11.06
N GLU A 237 -6.71 29.45 12.35
CA GLU A 237 -7.18 30.67 13.00
C GLU A 237 -6.49 31.84 12.29
N SER A 238 -7.23 32.48 11.39
CA SER A 238 -6.85 33.75 10.76
C SER A 238 -7.06 34.91 11.71
#